data_AF-A0A6B3G5G3-F1
#
_entry.id   AF-A0A6B3G5G3-F1
#
_cell.length_a   1.000
_cell.length_b   1.000
_cell.length_c   1.000
_cell.angle_alpha   90.00
_cell.angle_beta   90.00
_cell.angle_gamma   90.00
#
_symmetry.space_group_name_H-M   'P 1'
#
loop_
_entity.id
_entity.type
_entity.pdbx_description
1 polymer ?
#
loop_
_entity_poly.entity_id
_entity_poly.type
_entity_poly.pdbx_seq_one_letter_code
_entity_poly.pdbx_strand_id
1 'polypeptide(L)'
;MNDQPRRRPAKPHRRPKKDPVRFLAFEALRAVDERDAYANLVLPPLLKKARAKGDFDGRDAALATELVYGTLRRQGTYDAIVAACIDRPLREVDP
;
A
#
# COMPACT_ATOMS: atom_id res chain seq x y z
N MET A 1 52.25 9.17 -12.82
CA MET A 1 51.42 8.27 -11.97
C MET A 1 49.97 8.73 -12.08
N ASN A 2 49.10 7.98 -12.77
CA ASN A 2 47.66 8.26 -12.82
C ASN A 2 46.99 7.56 -11.64
N ASP A 3 46.65 8.33 -10.60
CA ASP A 3 45.78 7.88 -9.51
C ASP A 3 44.31 8.08 -9.92
N GLN A 4 43.70 7.04 -10.48
CA GLN A 4 42.24 7.02 -10.64
C GLN A 4 41.59 6.56 -9.32
N PRO A 5 40.69 7.35 -8.72
CA PRO A 5 40.01 6.95 -7.50
C PRO A 5 39.15 5.72 -7.78
N ARG A 6 39.47 4.61 -7.09
CA ARG A 6 38.72 3.35 -7.16
C ARG A 6 37.24 3.61 -6.84
N ARG A 7 36.37 3.50 -7.84
CA ARG A 7 34.91 3.58 -7.66
C ARG A 7 34.47 2.51 -6.65
N ARG A 8 33.89 2.94 -5.54
CA ARG A 8 33.29 2.02 -4.55
C ARG A 8 32.19 1.22 -5.24
N PRO A 9 32.11 -0.12 -5.05
CA PRO A 9 31.04 -0.91 -5.64
C PRO A 9 29.69 -0.42 -5.13
N ALA A 10 28.72 -0.27 -6.04
CA ALA A 10 27.36 0.11 -5.69
C ALA A 10 26.78 -0.92 -4.72
N LYS A 11 26.16 -0.44 -3.63
CA LYS A 11 25.49 -1.33 -2.66
C LYS A 11 24.36 -2.06 -3.38
N PRO A 12 24.25 -3.40 -3.26
CA PRO A 12 23.17 -4.14 -3.89
C PRO A 12 21.82 -3.65 -3.36
N HIS A 13 20.89 -3.36 -4.27
CA HIS A 13 19.55 -2.91 -3.93
C HIS A 13 18.81 -4.03 -3.16
N ARG A 14 18.50 -3.79 -1.88
CA ARG A 14 17.73 -4.72 -1.07
C ARG A 14 16.25 -4.40 -1.20
N ARG A 15 15.45 -5.37 -1.64
CA ARG A 15 13.99 -5.21 -1.66
C ARG A 15 13.49 -4.91 -0.24
N PRO A 16 12.71 -3.84 -0.02
CA PRO A 16 12.17 -3.53 1.29
C PRO A 16 11.23 -4.65 1.74
N LYS A 17 11.23 -4.93 3.06
CA LYS A 17 10.29 -5.88 3.66
C LYS A 17 8.88 -5.30 3.54
N LYS A 18 7.93 -6.10 3.06
CA LYS A 18 6.52 -5.68 2.98
C LYS A 18 6.00 -5.46 4.40
N ASP A 19 5.50 -4.26 4.65
CA ASP A 19 4.79 -3.93 5.88
C ASP A 19 3.44 -4.67 5.86
N PRO A 20 3.15 -5.53 6.86
CA PRO A 20 1.96 -6.37 6.85
C PRO A 20 0.66 -5.56 6.93
N VAL A 21 0.68 -4.40 7.60
CA VAL A 21 -0.48 -3.52 7.76
C VAL A 21 -0.82 -2.84 6.45
N ARG A 22 0.19 -2.27 5.78
CA ARG A 22 0.02 -1.64 4.46
C ARG A 22 -0.37 -2.66 3.40
N PHE A 23 0.17 -3.87 3.47
CA PHE A 23 -0.20 -4.94 2.54
C PHE A 23 -1.65 -5.38 2.72
N LEU A 24 -2.14 -5.54 3.95
CA LEU A 24 -3.54 -5.85 4.21
C LEU A 24 -4.48 -4.73 3.74
N ALA A 25 -4.11 -3.47 3.99
CA ALA A 25 -4.88 -2.33 3.51
C ALA A 25 -4.96 -2.30 1.99
N PHE A 26 -3.85 -2.58 1.30
CA PHE A 26 -3.83 -2.72 -0.16
C PHE A 26 -4.74 -3.86 -0.65
N GLU A 27 -4.68 -5.04 -0.04
CA GLU A 27 -5.57 -6.17 -0.41
C GLU A 27 -7.05 -5.79 -0.23
N ALA A 28 -7.40 -5.06 0.82
CA ALA A 28 -8.75 -4.60 1.07
C ALA A 28 -9.20 -3.57 0.02
N LEU A 29 -8.40 -2.54 -0.25
CA LEU A 29 -8.70 -1.49 -1.23
C LEU A 29 -8.85 -2.07 -2.64
N ARG A 30 -7.95 -2.97 -3.02
CA ARG A 30 -8.02 -3.67 -4.31
C ARG A 30 -9.27 -4.52 -4.44
N ALA A 31 -9.67 -5.21 -3.37
CA ALA A 31 -10.90 -6.00 -3.39
C ALA A 31 -12.17 -5.13 -3.47
N VAL A 32 -12.15 -3.92 -2.89
CA VAL A 32 -13.24 -2.94 -3.04
C VAL A 32 -13.31 -2.47 -4.49
N ASP A 33 -12.17 -2.07 -5.07
CA ASP A 33 -12.07 -1.57 -6.43
C ASP A 33 -12.47 -2.62 -7.50
N GLU A 34 -11.92 -3.83 -7.43
CA GLU A 34 -12.15 -4.88 -8.43
C GLU A 34 -13.55 -5.51 -8.37
N ARG A 35 -14.19 -5.52 -7.19
CA ARG A 35 -15.42 -6.31 -6.94
C ARG A 35 -16.63 -5.47 -6.55
N ASP A 36 -16.48 -4.15 -6.58
CA ASP A 36 -17.47 -3.19 -6.06
C ASP A 36 -17.98 -3.58 -4.64
N ALA A 37 -17.09 -4.19 -3.86
CA ALA A 37 -17.42 -4.78 -2.58
C ALA A 37 -17.37 -3.69 -1.49
N TYR A 38 -18.37 -3.65 -0.62
CA TYR A 38 -18.34 -2.69 0.47
C TYR A 38 -17.19 -3.00 1.45
N ALA A 39 -16.42 -1.96 1.82
CA ALA A 39 -15.27 -2.09 2.70
C ALA A 39 -15.61 -2.72 4.07
N ASN A 40 -16.80 -2.46 4.60
CA ASN A 40 -17.29 -3.07 5.84
C ASN A 40 -17.54 -4.58 5.73
N LEU A 41 -17.66 -5.13 4.52
CA LEU A 41 -17.78 -6.57 4.29
C LEU A 41 -16.41 -7.22 4.03
N VAL A 42 -15.49 -6.49 3.41
CA VAL A 42 -14.16 -6.98 3.02
C VAL A 42 -13.15 -6.94 4.17
N LEU A 43 -13.11 -5.85 4.92
CA LEU A 43 -12.06 -5.61 5.92
C LEU A 43 -12.15 -6.55 7.14
N PRO A 44 -13.32 -6.80 7.77
CA PRO A 44 -13.40 -7.65 8.95
C PRO A 44 -12.85 -9.08 8.78
N PRO A 45 -13.16 -9.83 7.70
CA PRO A 45 -12.60 -11.17 7.51
C PRO A 45 -11.08 -11.13 7.25
N LEU A 46 -10.56 -10.11 6.57
CA LEU A 46 -9.11 -9.94 6.38
C LEU A 46 -8.38 -9.70 7.70
N LEU A 47 -8.90 -8.81 8.54
CA LEU A 47 -8.34 -8.54 9.88
C LEU A 47 -8.40 -9.78 10.77
N LYS A 48 -9.50 -10.54 10.74
CA LYS A 48 -9.62 -11.80 11.48
C LYS A 48 -8.56 -12.80 11.04
N LYS A 49 -8.37 -12.97 9.73
CA LYS A 49 -7.36 -13.87 9.15
C LYS A 49 -5.94 -13.44 9.49
N ALA A 50 -5.64 -12.14 9.47
CA ALA A 50 -4.32 -11.62 9.83
C ALA A 50 -4.02 -11.85 11.31
N ARG A 51 -4.95 -11.50 12.22
CA ARG A 51 -4.78 -11.72 13.67
C ARG A 51 -4.60 -13.19 14.03
N ALA A 52 -5.27 -14.11 13.32
CA ALA A 52 -5.13 -15.54 13.55
C ALA A 52 -3.69 -16.09 13.31
N LYS A 53 -2.84 -15.36 12.58
CA LYS A 53 -1.43 -15.73 12.37
C LYS A 53 -0.53 -15.39 13.57
N GLY A 54 -1.03 -14.59 14.52
CA GLY A 54 -0.33 -14.25 15.77
C GLY A 54 0.70 -13.12 15.67
N ASP A 55 0.99 -12.61 14.47
CA ASP A 55 1.95 -11.53 14.19
C ASP A 55 1.28 -10.19 13.85
N PHE A 56 -0.02 -10.07 14.10
CA PHE A 56 -0.82 -8.90 13.77
C PHE A 56 -1.70 -8.52 14.95
N ASP A 57 -1.42 -7.38 15.58
CA ASP A 57 -2.03 -7.02 16.86
C ASP A 57 -3.23 -6.06 16.75
N GLY A 58 -3.66 -5.51 17.89
CA GLY A 58 -4.76 -4.54 17.94
C GLY A 58 -4.42 -3.20 17.29
N ARG A 59 -3.18 -2.72 17.43
CA ARG A 59 -2.69 -1.45 16.87
C ARG A 59 -2.55 -1.56 15.35
N ASP A 60 -2.03 -2.69 14.87
CA ASP A 60 -1.92 -3.01 13.46
C ASP A 60 -3.30 -2.99 12.78
N ALA A 61 -4.30 -3.59 13.43
CA ALA A 61 -5.67 -3.58 12.94
C ALA A 61 -6.31 -2.18 12.94
N ALA A 62 -6.05 -1.37 13.96
CA ALA A 62 -6.51 0.01 13.99
C ALA A 62 -5.89 0.81 12.85
N LEU A 63 -4.57 0.68 12.65
CA LEU A 63 -3.87 1.35 11.55
C LEU A 63 -4.37 0.88 10.17
N ALA A 64 -4.55 -0.43 9.96
CA ALA A 64 -5.13 -0.94 8.71
C ALA A 64 -6.53 -0.37 8.45
N THR A 65 -7.35 -0.28 9.50
CA THR A 65 -8.72 0.28 9.41
C THR A 65 -8.68 1.75 8.98
N GLU A 66 -7.82 2.56 9.61
CA GLU A 66 -7.66 3.97 9.23
C GLU A 66 -7.09 4.13 7.81
N LEU A 67 -6.14 3.28 7.41
CA LEU A 67 -5.62 3.31 6.04
C LEU A 67 -6.72 3.01 5.02
N VAL A 68 -7.55 1.99 5.25
CA VAL A 68 -8.61 1.60 4.31
C VAL A 68 -9.71 2.66 4.27
N TYR A 69 -10.33 2.98 5.40
CA TYR A 69 -11.44 3.92 5.43
C TYR A 69 -10.99 5.36 5.15
N GLY A 70 -9.80 5.74 5.61
CA GLY A 70 -9.21 7.05 5.33
C GLY A 70 -8.91 7.24 3.85
N THR A 71 -8.43 6.19 3.17
CA THR A 71 -8.18 6.22 1.72
C THR A 71 -9.48 6.38 0.95
N LEU A 72 -10.48 5.51 1.21
CA LEU A 72 -11.78 5.58 0.52
C LEU A 72 -12.49 6.91 0.74
N ARG A 73 -12.48 7.44 1.98
CA ARG A 73 -13.11 8.72 2.31
C ARG A 73 -12.51 9.90 1.56
N ARG A 74 -11.22 9.84 1.24
CA ARG A 74 -10.46 10.94 0.60
C ARG A 74 -10.08 10.62 -0.85
N GLN A 75 -10.64 9.57 -1.44
CA GLN A 75 -10.27 9.07 -2.76
C GLN A 75 -10.27 10.19 -3.81
N GLY A 76 -11.34 10.98 -3.93
CA GLY A 76 -11.37 12.09 -4.89
C GLY A 76 -10.29 13.15 -4.68
N THR A 77 -9.86 13.40 -3.43
CA THR A 77 -8.73 14.30 -3.16
C THR A 77 -7.41 13.66 -3.56
N TYR A 78 -7.22 12.37 -3.28
CA TYR A 78 -6.01 11.65 -3.67
C TYR A 78 -5.88 11.53 -5.18
N ASP A 79 -6.98 11.25 -5.88
CA ASP A 79 -7.02 11.20 -7.34
C ASP A 79 -6.62 12.55 -7.94
N ALA A 80 -7.17 13.66 -7.42
CA ALA A 80 -6.78 14.99 -7.89
C ALA A 80 -5.28 15.28 -7.69
N ILE A 81 -4.72 14.88 -6.55
CA ILE A 81 -3.28 15.04 -6.26
C ILE A 81 -2.44 14.17 -7.21
N VAL A 82 -2.78 12.89 -7.37
CA VAL A 82 -2.02 11.97 -8.22
C VAL A 82 -2.10 12.42 -9.68
N ALA A 83 -3.27 12.84 -10.16
CA ALA A 83 -3.46 13.37 -11.50
C ALA A 83 -2.57 14.59 -11.80
N ALA A 84 -2.29 15.43 -10.80
CA ALA A 84 -1.35 16.55 -10.94
C ALA A 84 0.12 16.14 -10.95
N CYS A 85 0.44 14.89 -10.58
CA CYS A 85 1.81 14.38 -10.46
C CYS A 85 2.20 13.36 -11.54
N ILE A 86 1.31 13.06 -12.50
CA ILE A 86 1.56 12.08 -13.55
C ILE A 86 1.30 12.68 -14.93
N ASP A 87 1.99 12.14 -15.94
CA ASP A 87 1.91 12.62 -17.32
C ASP A 87 0.82 11.92 -18.16
N ARG A 88 0.02 11.04 -17.54
CA ARG A 88 -1.05 10.26 -18.20
C ARG A 88 -2.36 10.32 -17.42
N PRO A 89 -3.53 10.14 -18.07
CA PRO A 89 -4.80 10.04 -17.36
C PRO A 89 -4.80 8.91 -16.32
N LEU A 90 -5.41 9.13 -15.15
CA LEU A 90 -5.48 8.13 -14.06
C LEU A 90 -6.06 6.78 -14.50
N ARG A 91 -7.06 6.80 -15.39
CA ARG A 91 -7.70 5.58 -15.94
C ARG A 91 -6.74 4.70 -16.77
N GLU A 92 -5.58 5.23 -17.15
CA GLU A 92 -4.54 4.53 -17.94
C GLU A 92 -3.38 4.07 -17.04
N VAL A 93 -3.48 4.27 -15.73
CA VAL A 93 -2.56 3.74 -14.73
C VAL A 93 -2.97 2.31 -14.37
N ASP A 94 -1.99 1.43 -14.22
CA ASP A 94 -2.24 0.05 -13.81
C ASP A 94 -2.85 0.00 -12.38
N PRO A 95 -3.90 -0.81 -12.15
CA PRO A 95 -4.50 -1.00 -10.83
C PRO A 95 -3.62 -1.81 -9.86
#